data_AF-A0A3P7IP93-F1
#
_entry.id   AF-A0A3P7IP93-F1
#
_cell.length_a   1.000
_cell.length_b   1.000
_cell.length_c   1.000
_cell.angle_alpha   90.00
_cell.angle_beta   90.00
_cell.angle_gamma   90.00
#
_symmetry.space_group_name_H-M   'P 1'
#
loop_
_entity.id
_entity.type
_entity.pdbx_description
1 polymer ?
#
loop_
_entity_poly.entity_id
_entity_poly.type
_entity_poly.pdbx_seq_one_letter_code
_entity_poly.pdbx_strand_id
1 'polypeptide(L)'
;PDYIAPEILQNQGKEAEFGTEVDWWAVGVFIYEMLIGETPFFAEALVSTYSNIMDHKNSLRFPDEPAISAHAKVLDLIRKFLSSADVRLGKSVDEIRQHPFFKNDEWNFETLRNATPPVIPELKGDDDTTHFEDIEAKPLQESFQLPKTFIGNQLPFIGFTYSNELSPILKIQEAASSASTTSVLSNSSTKSNGVSETEYEEVTRKLSAAQAAVSESEKKLRSQLEEISRKEETIRKLEDEVARCTESMRISENDMMQMQERVRQLTESANDRRLEQELRVQREVVRSLEEKLSKARDDEAAAKLEIREVLNKLAEEKEASRRQVITIGDQKREIETLRSKITDQSSKEDELTRKLKKALEDRKENGIFQVLTAD
;
A
#
# COMPACT_ATOMS: atom_id res chain seq x y z
N PRO A 1 -1.37 3.53 -0.37
CA PRO A 1 -1.62 2.28 -1.15
C PRO A 1 -2.83 1.48 -0.65
N ASP A 2 -3.38 1.88 0.48
CA ASP A 2 -4.38 1.21 1.30
C ASP A 2 -5.66 0.83 0.55
N TYR A 3 -6.00 1.56 -0.53
CA TYR A 3 -7.18 1.33 -1.37
C TYR A 3 -6.88 0.57 -2.67
N ILE A 4 -5.62 0.22 -2.93
CA ILE A 4 -5.23 -0.44 -4.19
C ILE A 4 -5.64 -1.91 -4.14
N ALA A 5 -6.27 -2.40 -5.22
CA ALA A 5 -6.66 -3.80 -5.37
C ALA A 5 -5.44 -4.74 -5.50
N PRO A 6 -5.52 -5.99 -5.01
CA PRO A 6 -4.39 -6.92 -5.03
C PRO A 6 -3.91 -7.25 -6.45
N GLU A 7 -4.80 -7.35 -7.43
CA GLU A 7 -4.45 -7.61 -8.83
C GLU A 7 -3.65 -6.47 -9.48
N ILE A 8 -3.89 -5.21 -9.08
CA ILE A 8 -3.09 -4.06 -9.53
C ILE A 8 -1.67 -4.18 -8.96
N LEU A 9 -1.55 -4.55 -7.69
CA LEU A 9 -0.25 -4.76 -7.05
C LEU A 9 0.52 -5.94 -7.67
N GLN A 10 -0.17 -7.03 -8.01
CA GLN A 10 0.45 -8.25 -8.57
C GLN A 10 1.07 -8.03 -9.95
N ASN A 11 0.52 -7.12 -10.75
CA ASN A 11 0.99 -6.86 -12.10
C ASN A 11 1.66 -5.48 -12.25
N GLN A 12 2.15 -4.87 -11.16
CA GLN A 12 2.97 -3.67 -11.28
C GLN A 12 4.16 -3.92 -12.20
N GLY A 13 4.27 -3.10 -13.26
CA GLY A 13 5.34 -3.21 -14.25
C GLY A 13 5.11 -4.26 -15.34
N LYS A 14 3.92 -4.89 -15.40
CA LYS A 14 3.52 -5.80 -16.48
C LYS A 14 2.31 -5.24 -17.22
N GLU A 15 2.20 -5.58 -18.51
CA GLU A 15 0.97 -5.36 -19.26
C GLU A 15 -0.09 -6.34 -18.75
N ALA A 16 -1.01 -5.85 -17.94
CA ALA A 16 -2.16 -6.61 -17.45
C ALA A 16 -3.43 -5.80 -17.69
N GLU A 17 -4.47 -6.49 -18.14
CA GLU A 17 -5.80 -5.92 -18.29
C GLU A 17 -6.57 -6.13 -16.98
N PHE A 18 -7.13 -5.04 -16.47
CA PHE A 18 -8.05 -5.05 -15.33
C PHE A 18 -9.36 -4.43 -15.76
N GLY A 19 -10.47 -4.96 -15.26
CA GLY A 19 -11.78 -4.37 -15.49
C GLY A 19 -12.18 -3.39 -14.39
N THR A 20 -13.44 -3.00 -14.41
CA THR A 20 -14.05 -2.08 -13.42
C THR A 20 -14.11 -2.66 -12.01
N GLU A 21 -13.86 -3.95 -11.83
CA GLU A 21 -13.89 -4.63 -10.53
C GLU A 21 -12.83 -4.13 -9.54
N VAL A 22 -11.74 -3.53 -10.01
CA VAL A 22 -10.71 -2.93 -9.16
C VAL A 22 -11.26 -1.75 -8.34
N ASP A 23 -12.21 -1.00 -8.87
CA ASP A 23 -12.83 0.12 -8.17
C ASP A 23 -13.73 -0.39 -7.03
N TRP A 24 -14.38 -1.53 -7.23
CA TRP A 24 -15.22 -2.14 -6.20
C TRP A 24 -14.43 -2.64 -4.99
N TRP A 25 -13.15 -2.98 -5.17
CA TRP A 25 -12.24 -3.21 -4.05
C TRP A 25 -12.05 -1.96 -3.20
N ALA A 26 -11.76 -0.82 -3.84
CA ALA A 26 -11.58 0.46 -3.15
C ALA A 26 -12.85 0.88 -2.39
N VAL A 27 -14.05 0.60 -2.96
CA VAL A 27 -15.34 0.78 -2.25
C VAL A 27 -15.42 -0.11 -1.01
N GLY A 28 -14.98 -1.36 -1.07
CA GLY A 28 -14.91 -2.24 0.09
C GLY A 28 -13.99 -1.71 1.20
N VAL A 29 -12.82 -1.20 0.83
CA VAL A 29 -11.87 -0.55 1.75
C VAL A 29 -12.49 0.69 2.39
N PHE A 30 -13.11 1.56 1.58
CA PHE A 30 -13.78 2.77 2.03
C PHE A 30 -14.91 2.48 3.03
N ILE A 31 -15.76 1.49 2.76
CA ILE A 31 -16.85 1.11 3.68
C ILE A 31 -16.30 0.54 4.99
N TYR A 32 -15.21 -0.23 4.94
CA TYR A 32 -14.55 -0.72 6.15
C TYR A 32 -14.05 0.44 7.00
N GLU A 33 -13.33 1.39 6.41
CA GLU A 33 -12.76 2.52 7.14
C GLU A 33 -13.82 3.44 7.72
N MET A 34 -14.93 3.69 7.02
CA MET A 34 -16.05 4.44 7.58
C MET A 34 -16.63 3.80 8.84
N LEU A 35 -16.57 2.48 8.98
CA LEU A 35 -17.10 1.76 10.13
C LEU A 35 -16.09 1.59 11.27
N ILE A 36 -14.84 1.31 10.93
CA ILE A 36 -13.79 0.92 11.89
C ILE A 36 -12.90 2.12 12.27
N GLY A 37 -12.81 3.14 11.41
CA GLY A 37 -11.96 4.31 11.57
C GLY A 37 -10.52 4.14 11.06
N GLU A 38 -10.15 2.93 10.62
CA GLU A 38 -8.85 2.61 10.02
C GLU A 38 -9.03 1.73 8.78
N THR A 39 -8.04 1.71 7.88
CA THR A 39 -8.10 0.86 6.68
C THR A 39 -7.84 -0.62 7.05
N PRO A 40 -8.49 -1.59 6.35
CA PRO A 40 -8.48 -3.01 6.73
C PRO A 40 -7.12 -3.69 6.63
N PHE A 41 -6.19 -3.11 5.88
CA PHE A 41 -4.87 -3.69 5.62
C PHE A 41 -3.73 -2.79 6.12
N PHE A 42 -4.06 -1.75 6.89
CA PHE A 42 -3.10 -0.79 7.42
C PHE A 42 -1.97 -1.51 8.18
N ALA A 43 -0.74 -1.02 7.98
CA ALA A 43 0.41 -1.34 8.78
C ALA A 43 1.39 -0.17 8.79
N GLU A 44 2.21 -0.05 9.83
CA GLU A 44 3.19 1.04 9.97
C GLU A 44 4.15 1.14 8.77
N ALA A 45 4.53 0.00 8.19
CA ALA A 45 5.39 -0.06 7.03
C ALA A 45 4.59 -0.28 5.73
N LEU A 46 4.95 0.47 4.68
CA LEU A 46 4.32 0.37 3.36
C LEU A 46 4.38 -1.07 2.79
N VAL A 47 5.52 -1.73 2.95
CA VAL A 47 5.73 -3.12 2.51
C VAL A 47 4.80 -4.08 3.25
N SER A 48 4.55 -3.85 4.54
CA SER A 48 3.62 -4.65 5.33
C SER A 48 2.17 -4.42 4.87
N THR A 49 1.80 -3.19 4.53
CA THR A 49 0.48 -2.89 3.94
C THR A 49 0.29 -3.66 2.62
N TYR A 50 1.28 -3.65 1.73
CA TYR A 50 1.25 -4.46 0.50
C TYR A 50 1.14 -5.96 0.79
N SER A 51 1.89 -6.47 1.76
CA SER A 51 1.83 -7.88 2.16
C SER A 51 0.43 -8.24 2.68
N ASN A 52 -0.19 -7.38 3.48
CA ASN A 52 -1.54 -7.57 4.00
C ASN A 52 -2.58 -7.57 2.89
N ILE A 53 -2.48 -6.65 1.92
CA ILE A 53 -3.38 -6.61 0.75
C ILE A 53 -3.24 -7.89 -0.08
N MET A 54 -2.01 -8.37 -0.31
CA MET A 54 -1.77 -9.61 -1.05
C MET A 54 -2.33 -10.84 -0.31
N ASP A 55 -2.25 -10.86 1.01
CA ASP A 55 -2.77 -11.94 1.87
C ASP A 55 -4.19 -11.63 2.39
N HIS A 56 -5.00 -10.88 1.64
CA HIS A 56 -6.31 -10.38 2.09
C HIS A 56 -7.26 -11.43 2.69
N LYS A 57 -7.16 -12.68 2.23
CA LYS A 57 -7.96 -13.82 2.74
C LYS A 57 -7.66 -14.11 4.21
N ASN A 58 -6.42 -13.93 4.63
CA ASN A 58 -5.96 -14.18 5.99
C ASN A 58 -5.70 -12.91 6.78
N SER A 59 -5.49 -11.75 6.16
CA SER A 59 -5.22 -10.49 6.88
C SER A 59 -6.50 -9.73 7.24
N LEU A 60 -7.58 -9.87 6.48
CA LEU A 60 -8.84 -9.18 6.77
C LEU A 60 -9.41 -9.64 8.12
N ARG A 61 -9.55 -8.69 9.04
CA ARG A 61 -10.10 -8.90 10.39
C ARG A 61 -11.14 -7.84 10.72
N PHE A 62 -12.14 -8.25 11.47
CA PHE A 62 -13.15 -7.36 12.02
C PHE A 62 -13.02 -7.41 13.55
N PRO A 63 -13.12 -6.27 14.25
CA PRO A 63 -13.14 -6.25 15.72
C PRO A 63 -14.29 -7.11 16.28
N ASP A 64 -14.05 -7.72 17.44
CA ASP A 64 -15.07 -8.50 18.16
C ASP A 64 -16.10 -7.56 18.80
N GLU A 65 -17.18 -7.23 18.08
CA GLU A 65 -18.28 -6.40 18.59
C GLU A 65 -19.64 -7.11 18.52
N PRO A 66 -20.59 -6.76 19.42
CA PRO A 66 -21.84 -7.51 19.59
C PRO A 66 -22.69 -7.54 18.32
N ALA A 67 -23.19 -8.73 17.99
CA ALA A 67 -23.93 -9.05 16.78
C ALA A 67 -25.27 -8.29 16.66
N ILE A 68 -25.23 -7.07 16.15
CA ILE A 68 -26.42 -6.37 15.65
C ILE A 68 -26.61 -6.76 14.17
N SER A 69 -27.84 -7.10 13.78
CA SER A 69 -28.16 -7.59 12.42
C SER A 69 -27.77 -6.63 11.28
N ALA A 70 -27.75 -5.31 11.54
CA ALA A 70 -27.28 -4.30 10.59
C ALA A 70 -25.77 -4.42 10.31
N HIS A 71 -24.98 -4.71 11.34
CA HIS A 71 -23.53 -4.91 11.21
C HIS A 71 -23.26 -6.16 10.37
N ALA A 72 -24.00 -7.26 10.58
CA ALA A 72 -23.83 -8.47 9.79
C ALA A 72 -23.97 -8.24 8.27
N LYS A 73 -24.91 -7.38 7.84
CA LYS A 73 -25.12 -7.07 6.41
C LYS A 73 -23.98 -6.27 5.80
N VAL A 74 -23.45 -5.28 6.51
CA VAL A 74 -22.34 -4.48 5.99
C VAL A 74 -21.02 -5.26 6.02
N LEU A 75 -20.80 -6.09 7.04
CA LEU A 75 -19.65 -6.99 7.08
C LEU A 75 -19.68 -8.02 5.94
N ASP A 76 -20.86 -8.53 5.57
CA ASP A 76 -21.03 -9.38 4.38
C ASP A 76 -20.69 -8.63 3.08
N LEU A 77 -21.17 -7.38 2.94
CA LEU A 77 -20.86 -6.54 1.79
C LEU A 77 -19.35 -6.29 1.65
N ILE A 78 -18.68 -5.92 2.74
CA ILE A 78 -17.24 -5.69 2.77
C ILE A 78 -16.49 -6.96 2.36
N ARG A 79 -16.83 -8.13 2.91
CA ARG A 79 -16.18 -9.41 2.54
C ARG A 79 -16.32 -9.73 1.05
N LYS A 80 -17.47 -9.40 0.45
CA LYS A 80 -17.75 -9.61 -0.97
C LYS A 80 -16.98 -8.65 -1.89
N PHE A 81 -16.70 -7.43 -1.43
CA PHE A 81 -15.83 -6.50 -2.15
C PHE A 81 -14.34 -6.82 -1.95
N LEU A 82 -13.94 -7.19 -0.73
CA LEU A 82 -12.55 -7.51 -0.36
C LEU A 82 -12.19 -8.99 -0.63
N SER A 83 -12.70 -9.53 -1.74
CA SER A 83 -12.38 -10.86 -2.24
C SER A 83 -11.50 -10.80 -3.49
N SER A 84 -11.04 -11.97 -3.93
CA SER A 84 -10.30 -12.13 -5.18
C SER A 84 -11.16 -11.69 -6.37
N ALA A 85 -10.54 -11.11 -7.40
CA ALA A 85 -11.23 -10.46 -8.52
C ALA A 85 -12.23 -11.38 -9.25
N ASP A 86 -11.94 -12.68 -9.32
CA ASP A 86 -12.76 -13.71 -9.96
C ASP A 86 -14.13 -13.92 -9.30
N VAL A 87 -14.23 -13.68 -7.99
CA VAL A 87 -15.45 -13.85 -7.19
C VAL A 87 -15.97 -12.56 -6.57
N ARG A 88 -15.31 -11.42 -6.85
CA ARG A 88 -15.68 -10.12 -6.31
C ARG A 88 -17.06 -9.70 -6.77
N LEU A 89 -17.84 -9.16 -5.84
CA LEU A 89 -19.12 -8.53 -6.13
C LEU A 89 -18.90 -7.29 -7.02
N GLY A 90 -19.76 -7.12 -8.02
CA GLY A 90 -19.69 -5.95 -8.91
C GLY A 90 -19.29 -6.25 -10.35
N LYS A 91 -19.37 -7.51 -10.78
CA LYS A 91 -19.35 -7.86 -12.22
C LYS A 91 -20.52 -7.19 -12.96
N SER A 92 -21.63 -7.01 -12.26
CA SER A 92 -22.69 -6.07 -12.63
C SER A 92 -23.00 -5.15 -11.45
N VAL A 93 -23.27 -3.88 -11.75
CA VAL A 93 -23.69 -2.89 -10.75
C VAL A 93 -25.03 -3.28 -10.10
N ASP A 94 -25.89 -4.00 -10.82
CA ASP A 94 -27.19 -4.42 -10.29
C ASP A 94 -27.08 -5.41 -9.12
N GLU A 95 -26.03 -6.25 -9.12
CA GLU A 95 -25.75 -7.15 -7.99
C GLU A 95 -25.44 -6.37 -6.71
N ILE A 96 -24.69 -5.26 -6.85
CA ILE A 96 -24.38 -4.35 -5.76
C ILE A 96 -25.65 -3.67 -5.27
N ARG A 97 -26.46 -3.12 -6.19
CA ARG A 97 -27.71 -2.43 -5.84
C ARG A 97 -28.70 -3.31 -5.08
N GLN A 98 -28.74 -4.60 -5.39
CA GLN A 98 -29.65 -5.56 -4.74
C GLN A 98 -29.16 -6.02 -3.37
N HIS A 99 -27.93 -5.65 -2.96
CA HIS A 99 -27.38 -6.10 -1.69
C HIS A 99 -28.24 -5.65 -0.49
N PRO A 100 -28.56 -6.53 0.48
CA PRO A 100 -29.42 -6.19 1.63
C PRO A 100 -28.93 -5.03 2.50
N PHE A 101 -27.65 -4.67 2.40
CA PHE A 101 -27.07 -3.50 3.07
C PHE A 101 -27.75 -2.19 2.64
N PHE A 102 -28.04 -2.03 1.35
CA PHE A 102 -28.62 -0.79 0.81
C PHE A 102 -30.14 -0.68 1.00
N LYS A 103 -30.79 -1.69 1.58
CA LYS A 103 -32.23 -1.65 1.87
C LYS A 103 -32.48 -0.68 3.03
N ASN A 104 -33.17 0.41 2.73
CA ASN A 104 -33.54 1.47 3.66
C ASN A 104 -34.88 2.09 3.23
N ASP A 105 -35.47 2.93 4.08
CA ASP A 105 -36.77 3.58 3.84
C ASP A 105 -36.64 5.07 3.45
N GLU A 106 -35.42 5.61 3.40
CA GLU A 106 -35.14 7.04 3.20
C GLU A 106 -34.93 7.39 1.71
N TRP A 107 -34.29 6.50 0.96
CA TRP A 107 -33.89 6.74 -0.43
C TRP A 107 -33.83 5.44 -1.25
N ASN A 108 -33.87 5.59 -2.57
CA ASN A 108 -33.54 4.54 -3.53
C ASN A 108 -32.46 5.02 -4.52
N PHE A 109 -31.89 4.13 -5.34
CA PHE A 109 -30.78 4.47 -6.24
C PHE A 109 -31.10 5.55 -7.30
N GLU A 110 -32.38 5.79 -7.60
CA GLU A 110 -32.80 6.84 -8.54
C GLU A 110 -32.95 8.21 -7.85
N THR A 111 -33.26 8.20 -6.54
CA THR A 111 -33.56 9.41 -5.76
C THR A 111 -32.42 9.85 -4.83
N LEU A 112 -31.41 8.99 -4.63
CA LEU A 112 -30.30 9.18 -3.69
C LEU A 112 -29.66 10.58 -3.78
N ARG A 113 -29.42 11.09 -4.99
CA ARG A 113 -28.78 12.40 -5.20
C ARG A 113 -29.63 13.59 -4.72
N ASN A 114 -30.95 13.41 -4.66
CA ASN A 114 -31.91 14.43 -4.21
C ASN A 114 -32.35 14.21 -2.76
N ALA A 115 -31.94 13.11 -2.13
CA ALA A 115 -32.21 12.86 -0.71
C ALA A 115 -31.41 13.85 0.15
N THR A 116 -31.90 14.11 1.37
CA THR A 116 -31.17 14.96 2.32
C THR A 116 -29.92 14.21 2.79
N PRO A 117 -28.70 14.77 2.64
CA PRO A 117 -27.49 14.08 3.05
C PRO A 117 -27.36 14.07 4.58
N PRO A 118 -26.59 13.12 5.16
CA PRO A 118 -26.41 13.03 6.61
C PRO A 118 -25.75 14.27 7.24
N VAL A 119 -24.89 14.96 6.47
CA VAL A 119 -24.22 16.19 6.89
C VAL A 119 -24.43 17.24 5.81
N ILE A 120 -25.04 18.36 6.18
CA ILE A 120 -25.17 19.54 5.33
C ILE A 120 -24.12 20.55 5.81
N PRO A 121 -23.10 20.89 4.99
CA PRO A 121 -22.08 21.85 5.39
C PRO A 121 -22.70 23.25 5.54
N GLU A 122 -22.36 23.95 6.62
CA GLU A 122 -22.75 25.34 6.83
C GLU A 122 -21.71 26.26 6.19
N LEU A 123 -22.08 26.88 5.07
CA LEU A 123 -21.19 27.76 4.31
C LEU A 123 -21.49 29.23 4.62
N LYS A 124 -20.45 30.04 4.79
CA LYS A 124 -20.54 31.49 5.02
C LYS A 124 -20.62 32.29 3.71
N GLY A 125 -20.16 31.72 2.60
CA GLY A 125 -20.03 32.37 1.29
C GLY A 125 -19.68 31.37 0.19
N ASP A 126 -19.54 31.86 -1.05
CA ASP A 126 -19.13 31.07 -2.22
C ASP A 126 -17.63 30.78 -2.27
N ASP A 127 -16.83 31.53 -1.48
CA ASP A 127 -15.39 31.37 -1.29
C ASP A 127 -15.02 30.69 0.04
N ASP A 128 -15.99 30.10 0.74
CA ASP A 128 -15.76 29.46 2.04
C ASP A 128 -14.92 28.17 1.90
N THR A 129 -13.74 28.17 2.53
CA THR A 129 -12.81 27.03 2.55
C THR A 129 -12.73 26.33 3.90
N THR A 130 -13.67 26.55 4.83
CA THR A 130 -13.63 26.03 6.21
C THR A 130 -13.60 24.50 6.33
N HIS A 131 -14.10 23.79 5.32
CA HIS A 131 -14.06 22.32 5.26
C HIS A 131 -12.79 21.77 4.57
N PHE A 132 -11.81 22.62 4.28
CA PHE A 132 -10.50 22.27 3.73
C PHE A 132 -9.41 22.60 4.73
N GLU A 133 -8.34 21.80 4.74
CA GLU A 133 -7.15 22.08 5.53
C GLU A 133 -6.31 23.20 4.90
N ASP A 134 -5.73 24.06 5.73
CA ASP A 134 -4.80 25.08 5.27
C ASP A 134 -3.49 24.43 4.80
N ILE A 135 -3.12 24.66 3.54
CA ILE A 135 -1.89 24.12 2.95
C ILE A 135 -0.80 25.20 2.97
N GLU A 136 0.31 24.91 3.62
CA GLU A 136 1.50 25.78 3.58
C GLU A 136 2.06 25.87 2.16
N ALA A 137 2.30 27.10 1.69
CA ALA A 137 2.89 27.33 0.37
C ALA A 137 4.34 26.82 0.34
N LYS A 138 4.57 25.70 -0.36
CA LYS A 138 5.92 25.26 -0.70
C LYS A 138 6.52 26.23 -1.71
N PRO A 139 7.78 26.68 -1.54
CA PRO A 139 8.44 27.51 -2.53
C PRO A 139 8.50 26.78 -3.87
N LEU A 140 8.02 27.42 -4.93
CA LEU A 140 8.12 26.92 -6.30
C LEU A 140 9.60 26.81 -6.68
N GLN A 141 10.13 25.59 -6.74
CA GLN A 141 11.56 25.36 -6.95
C GLN A 141 11.86 24.38 -8.08
N GLU A 142 11.04 24.34 -9.13
CA GLU A 142 11.30 23.50 -10.30
C GLU A 142 11.02 24.29 -11.59
N SER A 143 11.98 25.13 -11.99
CA SER A 143 12.02 25.64 -13.35
C SER A 143 12.77 24.65 -14.23
N PHE A 144 12.23 24.33 -15.41
CA PHE A 144 13.00 23.60 -16.43
C PHE A 144 14.33 24.32 -16.71
N GLN A 145 15.43 23.58 -16.73
CA GLN A 145 16.71 24.13 -17.14
C GLN A 145 16.63 24.57 -18.61
N LEU A 146 17.26 25.70 -18.94
CA LEU A 146 17.35 26.22 -20.30
C LEU A 146 18.01 25.16 -21.21
N PRO A 147 17.25 24.57 -22.14
CA PRO A 147 17.80 23.56 -23.03
C PRO A 147 18.84 24.17 -23.97
N LYS A 148 19.97 23.50 -24.19
CA LYS A 148 20.94 23.88 -25.25
C LYS A 148 20.51 23.40 -26.65
N THR A 149 19.52 22.51 -26.70
CA THR A 149 18.94 21.88 -27.89
C THR A 149 17.42 21.74 -27.70
N PHE A 150 16.68 21.46 -28.76
CA PHE A 150 15.23 21.24 -28.65
C PHE A 150 14.92 19.96 -27.86
N ILE A 151 14.18 20.07 -26.76
CA ILE A 151 13.74 18.93 -25.92
C ILE A 151 12.23 18.70 -26.03
N GLY A 152 11.46 19.72 -26.46
CA GLY A 152 10.02 19.56 -26.67
C GLY A 152 9.19 19.37 -25.40
N ASN A 153 9.64 19.86 -24.24
CA ASN A 153 8.95 19.70 -22.95
C ASN A 153 7.47 20.12 -22.94
N GLN A 154 7.07 21.02 -23.85
CA GLN A 154 5.68 21.51 -23.94
C GLN A 154 4.80 20.70 -24.90
N LEU A 155 5.39 19.82 -25.72
CA LEU A 155 4.65 19.02 -26.70
C LEU A 155 3.55 18.15 -26.07
N PRO A 156 3.75 17.50 -24.90
CA PRO A 156 2.70 16.69 -24.26
C PRO A 156 1.44 17.48 -23.86
N PHE A 157 1.51 18.81 -23.79
CA PHE A 157 0.41 19.67 -23.37
C PHE A 157 -0.32 20.34 -24.55
N ILE A 158 0.09 20.07 -25.79
CA ILE A 158 -0.61 20.58 -26.98
C ILE A 158 -2.03 20.00 -27.00
N GLY A 159 -3.02 20.88 -27.10
CA GLY A 159 -4.44 20.49 -27.08
C GLY A 159 -5.05 20.39 -25.69
N PHE A 160 -4.29 20.66 -24.63
CA PHE A 160 -4.81 20.69 -23.26
C PHE A 160 -5.79 21.85 -23.02
N THR A 161 -5.61 22.98 -23.70
CA THR A 161 -6.49 24.15 -23.57
C THR A 161 -7.92 23.81 -23.99
N TYR A 162 -8.86 24.01 -23.07
CA TYR A 162 -10.29 23.82 -23.28
C TYR A 162 -11.05 25.11 -22.94
N SER A 163 -12.00 25.50 -23.80
CA SER A 163 -12.97 26.56 -23.55
C SER A 163 -14.35 26.08 -24.00
N ASN A 164 -15.34 26.24 -23.13
CA ASN A 164 -16.70 25.81 -23.41
C ASN A 164 -17.28 26.51 -24.65
N GLU A 165 -16.96 27.80 -24.87
CA GLU A 165 -17.47 28.62 -25.98
C GLU A 165 -16.91 28.22 -27.36
N LEU A 166 -15.68 27.70 -27.40
CA LEU A 166 -14.99 27.33 -28.65
C LEU A 166 -15.13 25.83 -28.97
N SER A 167 -15.97 25.11 -28.22
CA SER A 167 -16.18 23.68 -28.38
C SER A 167 -16.64 23.34 -29.81
N PRO A 168 -15.97 22.41 -30.51
CA PRO A 168 -16.41 21.93 -31.81
C PRO A 168 -17.86 21.44 -31.81
N ILE A 169 -18.35 20.95 -30.67
CA ILE A 169 -19.72 20.43 -30.49
C ILE A 169 -20.76 21.55 -30.67
N LEU A 170 -20.51 22.75 -30.13
CA LEU A 170 -21.42 23.90 -30.29
C LEU A 170 -21.50 24.34 -31.77
N LYS A 171 -20.35 24.41 -32.46
CA LYS A 171 -20.30 24.78 -33.89
C LYS A 171 -21.02 23.77 -34.79
N ILE A 172 -20.95 22.48 -34.46
CA ILE A 172 -21.67 21.42 -35.19
C ILE A 172 -23.19 21.56 -34.99
N GLN A 173 -23.62 21.90 -33.78
CA GLN A 173 -25.05 22.08 -33.46
C GLN A 173 -25.65 23.33 -34.12
N GLU A 174 -24.87 24.41 -34.25
CA GLU A 174 -25.26 25.63 -34.97
C GLU A 174 -25.34 25.42 -36.50
N ALA A 175 -24.38 24.68 -37.08
CA ALA A 175 -24.36 24.39 -38.52
C ALA A 175 -25.54 23.52 -38.97
N ALA A 176 -25.95 22.54 -38.15
CA ALA A 176 -27.11 21.70 -38.40
C ALA A 176 -28.44 22.49 -38.47
N SER A 177 -28.50 23.64 -37.80
CA SER A 177 -29.70 24.47 -37.72
C SER A 177 -29.88 25.39 -38.95
N SER A 178 -28.83 25.67 -39.71
CA SER A 178 -28.81 26.70 -40.77
C SER A 178 -29.14 26.18 -42.19
N ALA A 179 -29.22 24.86 -42.40
CA ALA A 179 -29.35 24.25 -43.73
C ALA A 179 -30.79 24.16 -44.29
N SER A 180 -31.81 24.68 -43.60
CA SER A 180 -33.23 24.40 -43.92
C SER A 180 -33.97 25.46 -44.76
N THR A 181 -33.33 26.52 -45.26
CA THR A 181 -34.06 27.61 -45.94
C THR A 181 -33.39 28.14 -47.20
N THR A 182 -33.75 27.61 -48.39
CA THR A 182 -33.91 28.43 -49.61
C THR A 182 -34.49 27.62 -50.78
N SER A 183 -35.65 28.05 -51.30
CA SER A 183 -36.03 27.80 -52.69
C SER A 183 -36.95 28.91 -53.22
N VAL A 184 -36.99 29.01 -54.55
CA VAL A 184 -37.87 29.79 -55.44
C VAL A 184 -37.31 31.13 -55.94
N LEU A 185 -37.06 31.21 -57.27
CA LEU A 185 -37.83 32.07 -58.19
C LEU A 185 -37.48 31.83 -59.68
N SER A 186 -38.50 32.07 -60.49
CA SER A 186 -38.76 31.60 -61.85
C SER A 186 -38.69 32.71 -62.91
N ASN A 187 -38.32 32.30 -64.14
CA ASN A 187 -38.25 33.08 -65.39
C ASN A 187 -39.56 33.77 -65.82
N SER A 188 -39.45 34.88 -66.53
CA SER A 188 -40.36 35.20 -67.66
C SER A 188 -39.70 36.11 -68.70
N SER A 189 -39.90 35.75 -69.96
CA SER A 189 -39.50 36.40 -71.21
C SER A 189 -40.68 37.13 -71.86
N THR A 190 -40.45 38.19 -72.65
CA THR A 190 -41.36 38.63 -73.74
C THR A 190 -40.72 39.58 -74.75
N LYS A 191 -41.06 39.33 -76.03
CA LYS A 191 -40.67 39.94 -77.34
C LYS A 191 -41.23 41.38 -77.53
N SER A 192 -40.45 42.35 -78.04
CA SER A 192 -40.14 42.78 -79.44
C SER A 192 -41.26 43.50 -80.23
N ASN A 193 -41.04 44.78 -80.59
CA ASN A 193 -41.65 45.47 -81.74
C ASN A 193 -40.66 46.51 -82.31
N GLY A 194 -40.74 46.79 -83.62
CA GLY A 194 -39.69 47.31 -84.49
C GLY A 194 -38.99 48.62 -84.10
N VAL A 195 -37.72 48.68 -84.48
CA VAL A 195 -36.66 49.58 -83.99
C VAL A 195 -36.35 50.65 -85.04
N SER A 196 -36.36 51.92 -84.64
CA SER A 196 -35.96 53.09 -85.43
C SER A 196 -34.44 53.12 -85.69
N GLU A 197 -33.97 53.83 -86.72
CA GLU A 197 -32.55 53.86 -87.14
C GLU A 197 -31.59 54.30 -86.02
N THR A 198 -32.04 55.20 -85.13
CA THR A 198 -31.34 55.59 -83.90
C THR A 198 -31.30 54.50 -82.84
N GLU A 199 -32.35 53.69 -82.72
CA GLU A 199 -32.36 52.54 -81.80
C GLU A 199 -31.52 51.38 -82.36
N TYR A 200 -31.38 51.25 -83.69
CA TYR A 200 -30.51 50.25 -84.32
C TYR A 200 -29.04 50.54 -84.02
N GLU A 201 -28.61 51.80 -84.12
CA GLU A 201 -27.26 52.23 -83.73
C GLU A 201 -27.00 52.05 -82.23
N GLU A 202 -27.98 52.35 -81.36
CA GLU A 202 -27.85 52.15 -79.91
C GLU A 202 -27.78 50.66 -79.53
N VAL A 203 -28.59 49.82 -80.17
CA VAL A 203 -28.55 48.36 -79.99
C VAL A 203 -27.22 47.80 -80.49
N THR A 204 -26.70 48.28 -81.62
CA THR A 204 -25.40 47.86 -82.16
C THR A 204 -24.26 48.27 -81.21
N ARG A 205 -24.33 49.46 -80.61
CA ARG A 205 -23.36 49.91 -79.61
C ARG A 205 -23.42 49.09 -78.32
N LYS A 206 -24.63 48.78 -77.82
CA LYS A 206 -24.82 47.91 -76.64
C LYS A 206 -24.37 46.47 -76.91
N LEU A 207 -24.61 45.95 -78.11
CA LEU A 207 -24.15 44.63 -78.53
C LEU A 207 -22.62 44.56 -78.59
N SER A 208 -21.96 45.57 -79.18
CA SER A 208 -20.51 45.68 -79.20
C SER A 208 -19.90 45.76 -77.79
N ALA A 209 -20.48 46.57 -76.90
CA ALA A 209 -20.05 46.68 -75.51
C ALA A 209 -20.26 45.37 -74.73
N ALA A 210 -21.38 44.67 -74.95
CA ALA A 210 -21.64 43.37 -74.36
C ALA A 210 -20.67 42.30 -74.89
N GLN A 211 -20.35 42.29 -76.18
CA GLN A 211 -19.34 41.39 -76.76
C GLN A 211 -17.94 41.63 -76.21
N ALA A 212 -17.55 42.90 -75.99
CA ALA A 212 -16.28 43.24 -75.35
C ALA A 212 -16.23 42.77 -73.89
N ALA A 213 -17.31 43.00 -73.12
CA ALA A 213 -17.42 42.55 -71.73
C ALA A 213 -17.41 41.02 -71.60
N VAL A 214 -18.06 40.31 -72.52
CA VAL A 214 -18.02 38.84 -72.59
C VAL A 214 -16.59 38.37 -72.88
N SER A 215 -15.92 38.94 -73.88
CA SER A 215 -14.53 38.58 -74.21
C SER A 215 -13.56 38.82 -73.04
N GLU A 216 -13.74 39.91 -72.29
CA GLU A 216 -12.95 40.20 -71.10
C GLU A 216 -13.23 39.21 -69.96
N SER A 217 -14.49 38.85 -69.74
CA SER A 217 -14.89 37.84 -68.74
C SER A 217 -14.37 36.43 -69.09
N GLU A 218 -14.39 36.05 -70.37
CA GLU A 218 -13.84 34.78 -70.85
C GLU A 218 -12.32 34.71 -70.66
N LYS A 219 -11.61 35.83 -70.89
CA LYS A 219 -10.16 35.93 -70.67
C LYS A 219 -9.81 35.79 -69.20
N LYS A 220 -10.61 36.38 -68.30
CA LYS A 220 -10.46 36.24 -66.84
C LYS A 220 -10.74 34.82 -66.37
N LEU A 221 -11.79 34.17 -66.89
CA LEU A 221 -12.11 32.78 -66.58
C LEU A 221 -10.98 31.83 -67.03
N ARG A 222 -10.39 32.07 -68.21
CA ARG A 222 -9.22 31.30 -68.70
C ARG A 222 -8.00 31.44 -67.78
N SER A 223 -7.70 32.65 -67.29
CA SER A 223 -6.56 32.81 -66.37
C SER A 223 -6.80 32.12 -65.02
N GLN A 224 -8.04 32.14 -64.52
CA GLN A 224 -8.41 31.43 -63.29
C GLN A 224 -8.31 29.91 -63.46
N LEU A 225 -8.73 29.37 -64.61
CA LEU A 225 -8.58 27.95 -64.93
C LEU A 225 -7.10 27.52 -65.00
N GLU A 226 -6.23 28.33 -65.60
CA GLU A 226 -4.78 28.05 -65.59
C GLU A 226 -4.19 28.10 -64.17
N GLU A 227 -4.63 29.03 -63.33
CA GLU A 227 -4.18 29.11 -61.93
C GLU A 227 -4.64 27.89 -61.11
N ILE A 228 -5.88 27.44 -61.30
CA ILE A 228 -6.42 26.24 -60.66
C ILE A 228 -5.63 25.00 -61.10
N SER A 229 -5.39 24.82 -62.40
CA SER A 229 -4.58 23.69 -62.89
C SER A 229 -3.16 23.67 -62.30
N ARG A 230 -2.53 24.83 -62.13
CA ARG A 230 -1.21 24.92 -61.46
C ARG A 230 -1.29 24.52 -59.98
N LYS A 231 -2.32 24.96 -59.27
CA LYS A 231 -2.55 24.59 -57.86
C LYS A 231 -2.83 23.09 -57.70
N GLU A 232 -3.64 22.50 -58.58
CA GLU A 232 -3.90 21.06 -58.58
C GLU A 232 -2.62 20.23 -58.78
N GLU A 233 -1.70 20.69 -59.62
CA GLU A 233 -0.41 20.01 -59.79
C GLU A 233 0.47 20.11 -58.52
N THR A 234 0.46 21.25 -57.84
CA THR A 234 1.17 21.40 -56.56
C THR A 234 0.57 20.55 -55.44
N ILE A 235 -0.76 20.43 -55.39
CA ILE A 235 -1.46 19.58 -54.42
C ILE A 235 -1.05 18.12 -54.61
N ARG A 236 -1.04 17.61 -55.85
CA ARG A 236 -0.59 16.23 -56.11
C ARG A 236 0.84 15.96 -55.65
N LYS A 237 1.76 16.91 -55.86
CA LYS A 237 3.16 16.77 -55.41
C LYS A 237 3.26 16.70 -53.88
N LEU A 238 2.46 17.51 -53.18
CA LEU A 238 2.40 17.50 -51.72
C LEU A 238 1.74 16.23 -51.19
N GLU A 239 0.68 15.73 -51.82
CA GLU A 239 0.05 14.45 -51.48
C GLU A 239 1.04 13.28 -51.59
N ASP A 240 1.83 13.22 -52.67
CA ASP A 240 2.88 12.22 -52.84
C ASP A 240 3.98 12.33 -51.76
N GLU A 241 4.33 13.54 -51.35
CA GLU A 241 5.34 13.77 -50.31
C GLU A 241 4.82 13.38 -48.92
N VAL A 242 3.55 13.69 -48.61
CA VAL A 242 2.87 13.24 -47.40
C VAL A 242 2.81 11.72 -47.36
N ALA A 243 2.47 11.06 -48.48
CA ALA A 243 2.44 9.60 -48.56
C ALA A 243 3.83 8.98 -48.26
N ARG A 244 4.90 9.53 -48.84
CA ARG A 244 6.28 9.09 -48.55
C ARG A 244 6.67 9.30 -47.10
N CYS A 245 6.33 10.45 -46.54
CA CYS A 245 6.67 10.79 -45.14
C CYS A 245 5.93 9.87 -44.16
N THR A 246 4.65 9.58 -44.44
CA THR A 246 3.81 8.68 -43.65
C THR A 246 4.38 7.26 -43.62
N GLU A 247 4.82 6.73 -44.77
CA GLU A 247 5.42 5.40 -44.82
C GLU A 247 6.78 5.36 -44.09
N SER A 248 7.58 6.42 -44.20
CA SER A 248 8.84 6.54 -43.44
C SER A 248 8.61 6.58 -41.93
N MET A 249 7.57 7.29 -41.47
CA MET A 249 7.18 7.29 -40.05
C MET A 249 6.78 5.90 -39.60
N ARG A 250 5.94 5.20 -40.36
CA ARG A 250 5.47 3.84 -40.05
C ARG A 250 6.63 2.85 -39.89
N ILE A 251 7.65 2.93 -40.75
CA ILE A 251 8.85 2.10 -40.65
C ILE A 251 9.63 2.43 -39.37
N SER A 252 9.87 3.72 -39.10
CA SER A 252 10.60 4.15 -37.90
C SER A 252 9.88 3.80 -36.61
N GLU A 253 8.54 3.84 -36.58
CA GLU A 253 7.73 3.41 -35.43
C GLU A 253 7.88 1.92 -35.16
N ASN A 254 7.87 1.10 -36.21
CA ASN A 254 8.06 -0.35 -36.07
C ASN A 254 9.47 -0.69 -35.57
N ASP A 255 10.50 0.00 -36.07
CA ASP A 255 11.89 -0.17 -35.60
C ASP A 255 12.05 0.26 -34.13
N MET A 256 11.39 1.35 -33.73
CA MET A 256 11.34 1.81 -32.34
C MET A 256 10.68 0.75 -31.44
N MET A 257 9.56 0.18 -31.87
CA MET A 257 8.83 -0.84 -31.12
C MET A 257 9.68 -2.11 -30.94
N GLN A 258 10.38 -2.55 -31.98
CA GLN A 258 11.32 -3.67 -31.89
C GLN A 258 12.48 -3.37 -30.94
N MET A 259 13.01 -2.15 -30.96
CA MET A 259 14.10 -1.74 -30.07
C MET A 259 13.65 -1.70 -28.61
N GLN A 260 12.45 -1.19 -28.34
CA GLN A 260 11.85 -1.18 -27.00
C GLN A 260 11.64 -2.59 -26.45
N GLU A 261 11.11 -3.51 -27.25
CA GLU A 261 10.94 -4.91 -26.83
C GLU A 261 12.29 -5.58 -26.51
N ARG A 262 13.31 -5.28 -27.32
CA ARG A 262 14.67 -5.80 -27.10
C ARG A 262 15.29 -5.27 -25.80
N VAL A 263 15.06 -4.01 -25.47
CA VAL A 263 15.46 -3.40 -24.19
C VAL A 263 14.69 -4.04 -23.03
N ARG A 264 13.39 -4.29 -23.18
CA ARG A 264 12.57 -4.99 -22.16
C ARG A 264 13.14 -6.37 -21.85
N GLN A 265 13.38 -7.18 -22.88
CA GLN A 265 13.94 -8.54 -22.73
C GLN A 265 15.31 -8.55 -22.06
N LEU A 266 16.20 -7.62 -22.42
CA LEU A 266 17.51 -7.50 -21.78
C LEU A 266 17.41 -7.07 -20.32
N THR A 267 16.45 -6.20 -19.99
CA THR A 267 16.20 -5.74 -18.62
C THR A 267 15.62 -6.85 -17.75
N GLU A 268 14.64 -7.60 -18.26
CA GLU A 268 14.08 -8.78 -17.58
C GLU A 268 15.16 -9.84 -17.33
N SER A 269 15.96 -10.18 -18.36
CA SER A 269 17.05 -11.15 -18.21
C SER A 269 18.12 -10.71 -17.20
N ALA A 270 18.42 -9.41 -17.13
CA ALA A 270 19.36 -8.86 -16.14
C ALA A 270 18.79 -8.91 -14.72
N ASN A 271 17.49 -8.60 -14.56
CA ASN A 271 16.81 -8.65 -13.27
C ASN A 271 16.69 -10.08 -12.73
N ASP A 272 16.35 -11.05 -13.58
CA ASP A 272 16.24 -12.46 -13.20
C ASP A 272 17.59 -13.02 -12.71
N ARG A 273 18.68 -12.75 -13.43
CA ARG A 273 20.02 -13.19 -13.01
C ARG A 273 20.46 -12.56 -11.69
N ARG A 274 20.13 -11.29 -11.48
CA ARG A 274 20.43 -10.59 -10.22
C ARG A 274 19.63 -11.19 -9.06
N LEU A 275 18.35 -11.45 -9.25
CA LEU A 275 17.48 -12.04 -8.23
C LEU A 275 17.94 -13.47 -7.88
N GLU A 276 18.32 -14.28 -8.87
CA GLU A 276 18.89 -15.61 -8.63
C GLU A 276 20.19 -15.58 -7.82
N GLN A 277 21.07 -14.62 -8.12
CA GLN A 277 22.32 -14.45 -7.38
C GLN A 277 22.07 -14.05 -5.91
N GLU A 278 21.12 -13.14 -5.68
CA GLU A 278 20.75 -12.68 -4.34
C GLU A 278 20.09 -13.80 -3.52
N LEU A 279 19.19 -14.58 -4.13
CA LEU A 279 18.60 -15.79 -3.53
C LEU A 279 19.66 -16.84 -3.17
N ARG A 280 20.68 -17.01 -4.01
CA ARG A 280 21.78 -17.94 -3.74
C ARG A 280 22.59 -17.52 -2.51
N VAL A 281 22.94 -16.24 -2.40
CA VAL A 281 23.67 -15.70 -1.23
C VAL A 281 22.82 -15.83 0.03
N GLN A 282 21.52 -15.49 -0.03
CA GLN A 282 20.62 -15.64 1.11
C GLN A 282 20.51 -17.10 1.59
N ARG A 283 20.42 -18.07 0.67
CA ARG A 283 20.40 -19.50 1.02
C ARG A 283 21.69 -19.96 1.72
N GLU A 284 22.84 -19.45 1.30
CA GLU A 284 24.12 -19.75 1.98
C GLU A 284 24.18 -19.15 3.39
N VAL A 285 23.69 -17.92 3.58
CA VAL A 285 23.59 -17.28 4.90
C VAL A 285 22.65 -18.05 5.82
N VAL A 286 21.46 -18.44 5.34
CA VAL A 286 20.49 -19.24 6.11
C VAL A 286 21.13 -20.55 6.55
N ARG A 287 21.79 -21.28 5.64
CA ARG A 287 22.50 -22.52 5.97
C ARG A 287 23.57 -22.31 7.06
N SER A 288 24.35 -21.23 6.98
CA SER A 288 25.36 -20.91 8.00
C SER A 288 24.74 -20.58 9.36
N LEU A 289 23.60 -19.87 9.37
CA LEU A 289 22.87 -19.56 10.60
C LEU A 289 22.25 -20.82 11.23
N GLU A 290 21.70 -21.72 10.43
CA GLU A 290 21.16 -23.01 10.89
C GLU A 290 22.25 -23.88 11.53
N GLU A 291 23.45 -23.93 10.93
CA GLU A 291 24.59 -24.66 11.49
C GLU A 291 25.06 -24.06 12.83
N LYS A 292 25.14 -22.74 12.92
CA LYS A 292 25.47 -22.04 14.18
C LYS A 292 24.40 -22.29 15.25
N LEU A 293 23.13 -22.27 14.88
CA LEU A 293 22.01 -22.55 15.79
C LEU A 293 22.04 -23.98 16.30
N SER A 294 22.34 -24.96 15.44
CA SER A 294 22.50 -26.36 15.83
C SER A 294 23.63 -26.51 16.85
N LYS A 295 24.79 -25.93 16.57
CA LYS A 295 25.93 -25.98 17.49
C LYS A 295 25.62 -25.35 18.84
N ALA A 296 24.95 -24.19 18.85
CA ALA A 296 24.55 -23.53 20.09
C ALA A 296 23.57 -24.39 20.92
N ARG A 297 22.67 -25.13 20.27
CA ARG A 297 21.77 -26.09 20.95
C ARG A 297 22.52 -27.26 21.57
N ASP A 298 23.53 -27.79 20.87
CA ASP A 298 24.36 -28.87 21.39
C ASP A 298 25.19 -28.40 22.60
N ASP A 299 25.77 -27.21 22.51
CA ASP A 299 26.51 -26.57 23.62
C ASP A 299 25.58 -26.31 24.83
N GLU A 300 24.35 -25.83 24.60
CA GLU A 300 23.35 -25.64 25.66
C GLU A 300 22.97 -26.97 26.33
N ALA A 301 22.80 -28.04 25.54
CA ALA A 301 22.48 -29.37 26.05
C ALA A 301 23.62 -29.94 26.92
N ALA A 302 24.87 -29.75 26.50
CA ALA A 302 26.05 -30.14 27.26
C ALA A 302 26.13 -29.37 28.60
N ALA A 303 25.94 -28.05 28.58
CA ALA A 303 25.96 -27.24 29.79
C ALA A 303 24.85 -27.64 30.78
N LYS A 304 23.65 -27.97 30.30
CA LYS A 304 22.55 -28.48 31.15
C LYS A 304 22.89 -29.81 31.82
N LEU A 305 23.63 -30.68 31.13
CA LEU A 305 24.08 -31.95 31.70
C LEU A 305 25.10 -31.72 32.81
N GLU A 306 26.10 -30.86 32.59
CA GLU A 306 27.08 -30.50 33.61
C GLU A 306 26.43 -29.89 34.86
N ILE A 307 25.48 -28.96 34.68
CA ILE A 307 24.73 -28.37 35.80
C ILE A 307 24.01 -29.46 36.60
N ARG A 308 23.39 -30.44 35.93
CA ARG A 308 22.71 -31.56 36.59
C ARG A 308 23.67 -32.40 37.42
N GLU A 309 24.87 -32.69 36.90
CA GLU A 309 25.89 -33.43 37.65
C GLU A 309 26.38 -32.67 38.89
N VAL A 310 26.61 -31.36 38.77
CA VAL A 310 27.02 -30.52 39.92
C VAL A 310 25.92 -30.47 40.97
N LEU A 311 24.65 -30.34 40.55
CA LEU A 311 23.51 -30.34 41.47
C LEU A 311 23.37 -31.66 42.24
N ASN A 312 23.61 -32.80 41.57
CA ASN A 312 23.61 -34.11 42.22
C ASN A 312 24.72 -34.22 43.27
N LYS A 313 25.96 -33.85 42.92
CA LYS A 313 27.10 -33.83 43.87
C LYS A 313 26.81 -32.91 45.07
N LEU A 314 26.22 -31.74 44.82
CA LEU A 314 25.83 -30.82 45.88
C LEU A 314 24.77 -31.41 46.82
N ALA A 315 23.81 -32.17 46.28
CA ALA A 315 22.79 -32.83 47.07
C ALA A 315 23.40 -33.94 47.96
N GLU A 316 24.31 -34.74 47.42
CA GLU A 316 25.04 -35.77 48.16
C GLU A 316 25.86 -35.15 49.30
N GLU A 317 26.60 -34.07 49.04
CA GLU A 317 27.43 -33.38 50.04
C GLU A 317 26.58 -32.74 51.15
N LYS A 318 25.44 -32.16 50.80
CA LYS A 318 24.48 -31.63 51.78
C LYS A 318 23.95 -32.72 52.71
N GLU A 319 23.65 -33.89 52.17
CA GLU A 319 23.15 -35.01 52.95
C GLU A 319 24.26 -35.61 53.84
N ALA A 320 25.49 -35.72 53.33
CA ALA A 320 26.65 -36.12 54.12
C ALA A 320 26.90 -35.15 55.29
N SER A 321 26.85 -33.84 55.02
CA SER A 321 26.96 -32.79 56.05
C SER A 321 25.86 -32.90 57.10
N ARG A 322 24.60 -33.14 56.71
CA ARG A 322 23.48 -33.34 57.64
C ARG A 322 23.72 -34.54 58.56
N ARG A 323 24.17 -35.67 58.02
CA ARG A 323 24.52 -36.85 58.82
C ARG A 323 25.64 -36.55 59.81
N GLN A 324 26.67 -35.82 59.39
CA GLN A 324 27.78 -35.43 60.25
C GLN A 324 27.32 -34.54 61.41
N VAL A 325 26.41 -33.59 61.18
CA VAL A 325 25.82 -32.75 62.24
C VAL A 325 25.07 -33.60 63.27
N ILE A 326 24.30 -34.60 62.82
CA ILE A 326 23.59 -35.52 63.73
C ILE A 326 24.60 -36.28 64.61
N THR A 327 25.64 -36.87 64.00
CA THR A 327 26.69 -37.60 64.72
C THR A 327 27.40 -36.73 65.75
N ILE A 328 27.76 -35.48 65.38
CA ILE A 328 28.38 -34.52 66.32
C ILE A 328 27.42 -34.20 67.46
N GLY A 329 26.13 -34.06 67.17
CA GLY A 329 25.10 -33.84 68.19
C GLY A 329 24.99 -35.01 69.19
N ASP A 330 25.06 -36.25 68.71
CA ASP A 330 25.04 -37.45 69.56
C ASP A 330 26.32 -37.55 70.41
N GLN A 331 27.50 -37.32 69.83
CA GLN A 331 28.77 -37.28 70.56
C GLN A 331 28.78 -36.19 71.63
N LYS A 332 28.21 -35.02 71.36
CA LYS A 332 28.11 -33.94 72.34
C LYS A 332 27.24 -34.33 73.53
N ARG A 333 26.08 -34.99 73.28
CA ARG A 333 25.23 -35.54 74.34
C ARG A 333 25.98 -36.57 75.18
N GLU A 334 26.75 -37.46 74.54
CA GLU A 334 27.55 -38.45 75.26
C GLU A 334 28.62 -37.77 76.15
N ILE A 335 29.33 -36.77 75.63
CA ILE A 335 30.30 -35.98 76.41
C ILE A 335 29.62 -35.30 77.61
N GLU A 336 28.43 -34.73 77.44
CA GLU A 336 27.66 -34.13 78.55
C GLU A 336 27.32 -35.16 79.62
N THR A 337 26.90 -36.37 79.24
CA THR A 337 26.64 -37.45 80.21
C THR A 337 27.90 -37.89 80.96
N LEU A 338 29.04 -37.99 80.27
CA LEU A 338 30.31 -38.34 80.89
C LEU A 338 30.79 -37.23 81.83
N ARG A 339 30.63 -35.96 81.46
CA ARG A 339 30.92 -34.81 82.33
C ARG A 339 30.09 -34.87 83.61
N SER A 340 28.79 -35.15 83.51
CA SER A 340 27.92 -35.32 84.69
C SER A 340 28.39 -36.46 85.59
N LYS A 341 28.80 -37.60 85.01
CA LYS A 341 29.34 -38.72 85.80
C LYS A 341 30.64 -38.36 86.51
N ILE A 342 31.53 -37.61 85.85
CA ILE A 342 32.78 -37.14 86.45
C ILE A 342 32.50 -36.19 87.61
N THR A 343 31.57 -35.25 87.46
CA THR A 343 31.18 -34.35 88.56
C THR A 343 30.60 -35.11 89.74
N ASP A 344 29.76 -36.12 89.48
CA ASP A 344 29.20 -36.98 90.53
C ASP A 344 30.30 -37.77 91.24
N GLN A 345 31.26 -38.34 90.50
CA GLN A 345 32.40 -39.07 91.07
C GLN A 345 33.32 -38.17 91.88
N SER A 346 33.63 -36.97 91.40
CA SER A 346 34.43 -35.98 92.12
C SER A 346 33.74 -35.58 93.43
N SER A 347 32.41 -35.39 93.42
CA SER A 347 31.67 -35.10 94.66
C SER A 347 31.74 -36.23 95.69
N LYS A 348 31.71 -37.49 95.24
CA LYS A 348 31.87 -38.68 96.09
C LYS A 348 33.28 -38.80 96.63
N GLU A 349 34.28 -38.52 95.80
CA GLU A 349 35.68 -38.48 96.22
C GLU A 349 35.88 -37.44 97.31
N ASP A 350 35.41 -36.21 97.10
CA ASP A 350 35.46 -35.14 98.12
C ASP A 350 34.78 -35.55 99.43
N GLU A 351 33.62 -36.24 99.35
CA GLU A 351 32.93 -36.77 100.53
C GLU A 351 33.75 -37.84 101.27
N LEU A 352 34.35 -38.78 100.53
CA LEU A 352 35.23 -39.81 101.09
C LEU A 352 36.50 -39.20 101.68
N THR A 353 37.11 -38.22 101.03
CA THR A 353 38.28 -37.49 101.55
C THR A 353 37.92 -36.75 102.84
N ARG A 354 36.74 -36.13 102.93
CA ARG A 354 36.24 -35.54 104.19
C ARG A 354 36.06 -36.59 105.28
N LYS A 355 35.44 -37.74 104.96
CA LYS A 355 35.27 -38.86 105.92
C LYS A 355 36.63 -39.40 106.39
N LEU A 356 37.60 -39.53 105.50
CA LEU A 356 38.95 -40.00 105.81
C LEU A 356 39.70 -39.01 106.70
N LYS A 357 39.65 -37.70 106.39
CA LYS A 357 40.24 -36.66 107.26
C LYS A 357 39.64 -36.72 108.66
N LYS A 358 38.31 -36.78 108.77
CA LYS A 358 37.62 -36.91 110.06
C LYS A 358 38.08 -38.16 110.84
N ALA A 359 38.14 -39.32 110.19
CA ALA A 359 38.61 -40.55 110.83
C ALA A 359 40.09 -40.51 111.28
N LEU A 360 40.94 -39.76 110.55
CA LEU A 360 42.34 -39.53 110.94
C LEU A 360 42.46 -38.55 112.12
N GLU A 361 41.62 -37.50 112.16
CA GLU A 361 41.47 -36.60 113.32
C GLU A 361 41.04 -37.41 114.56
N ASP A 362 39.98 -38.21 114.44
CA ASP A 362 39.46 -39.06 115.52
C ASP A 362 40.54 -40.07 116.02
N ARG A 363 41.41 -40.57 115.13
CA ARG A 363 42.55 -41.43 115.50
C ARG A 363 43.67 -40.68 116.23
N LYS A 364 43.93 -39.42 115.87
CA LYS A 364 44.88 -38.56 116.59
C LYS A 364 44.38 -38.24 118.01
N GLU A 365 43.09 -37.92 118.15
CA GLU A 365 42.47 -37.68 119.46
C GLU A 365 42.50 -38.93 120.34
N ASN A 366 42.22 -40.11 119.78
CA ASN A 366 42.29 -41.39 120.52
C ASN A 366 43.73 -41.84 120.84
N GLY A 367 44.71 -41.52 119.98
CA GLY A 367 46.13 -41.81 120.23
C GLY A 367 46.71 -40.95 121.36
N ILE A 368 46.23 -39.71 121.54
CA ILE A 368 46.58 -38.87 122.68
C ILE A 368 46.02 -39.44 124.00
N PHE A 369 44.86 -40.10 123.95
CA PHE A 369 44.26 -40.74 125.13
C PHE A 369 44.99 -42.02 125.58
N GLN A 370 45.61 -42.77 124.66
CA GLN A 370 46.34 -44.01 125.02
C GLN A 370 47.75 -43.78 125.60
N VAL A 371 48.34 -42.59 125.43
CA VAL A 371 49.65 -42.25 126.02
C VAL A 371 49.52 -41.75 127.48
N LEU A 372 48.31 -41.44 127.95
CA LEU A 372 48.05 -40.93 129.31
C LEU A 372 47.56 -41.98 130.32
N THR A 373 47.46 -43.27 129.95
CA THR A 373 46.91 -44.32 130.84
C THR A 373 47.76 -45.60 130.94
N ALA A 374 49.09 -45.49 130.86
CA ALA A 374 50.00 -46.59 131.18
C ALA A 374 51.20 -46.07 132.00
N ASP A 375 50.91 -45.69 133.25
CA ASP A 375 51.84 -45.79 134.39
C ASP A 375 51.56 -47.10 135.15
#